data_AF-A0A1H1VHA0-F1
#
_entry.id   AF-A0A1H1VHA0-F1
#
_cell.length_a   1.000
_cell.length_b   1.000
_cell.length_c   1.000
_cell.angle_alpha   90.00
_cell.angle_beta   90.00
_cell.angle_gamma   90.00
#
_symmetry.space_group_name_H-M   'P 1'
#
loop_
_entity.id
_entity.type
_entity.pdbx_description
1 polymer ?
#
loop_
_entity_poly.entity_id
_entity_poly.type
_entity_poly.pdbx_seq_one_letter_code
_entity_poly.pdbx_strand_id
1 'polypeptide(L)'
;MKQLCIYPKEVATITGKSQTTAQTLVRTIKDALEKEKHQVLTIREFCDYMGIPFEDVFNMINNIKTQEDRQASLLSSNDFRQESA
;
A
#
# COMPACT_ATOMS: atom_id res chain seq x y z
N MET A 1 -0.68 11.76 11.61
CA MET A 1 0.45 10.91 12.07
C MET A 1 0.56 9.76 11.08
N LYS A 2 1.74 9.49 10.49
CA LYS A 2 1.89 8.42 9.49
C LYS A 2 2.32 7.13 10.16
N GLN A 3 1.78 5.99 9.72
CA GLN A 3 2.10 4.66 10.25
C GLN A 3 3.24 4.04 9.44
N LEU A 4 4.25 3.49 10.14
CA LEU A 4 5.37 2.74 9.56
C LEU A 4 5.22 1.22 9.77
N CYS A 5 4.48 0.84 10.80
CA CYS A 5 4.15 -0.55 11.11
C CYS A 5 2.92 -0.97 10.32
N ILE A 6 2.84 -2.26 10.00
CA ILE A 6 1.68 -2.85 9.34
C ILE A 6 1.02 -3.88 10.25
N TYR A 7 -0.31 -3.82 10.35
CA TYR A 7 -1.10 -4.76 11.13
C TYR A 7 -1.80 -5.79 10.24
N PRO A 8 -2.19 -6.97 10.79
CA PRO A 8 -2.94 -7.97 10.04
C PRO A 8 -4.22 -7.41 9.40
N LYS A 9 -4.82 -6.38 10.02
CA LYS A 9 -5.98 -5.69 9.47
C LYS A 9 -5.69 -5.07 8.11
N GLU A 10 -4.58 -4.36 7.98
CA GLU A 10 -4.17 -3.70 6.73
C GLU A 10 -3.71 -4.73 5.72
N VAL A 11 -2.94 -5.74 6.15
CA VAL A 11 -2.54 -6.86 5.29
C VAL A 11 -3.76 -7.55 4.67
N ALA A 12 -4.83 -7.76 5.44
CA ALA A 12 -6.08 -8.32 4.92
C ALA A 12 -6.70 -7.43 3.83
N THR A 13 -6.75 -6.11 4.06
CA THR A 13 -7.26 -5.13 3.09
C THR A 13 -6.41 -5.11 1.81
N ILE A 14 -5.08 -5.08 1.93
CA ILE A 14 -4.15 -5.01 0.80
C ILE A 14 -4.20 -6.30 -0.02
N THR A 15 -4.25 -7.46 0.64
CA THR A 15 -4.22 -8.77 -0.04
C THR A 15 -5.60 -9.26 -0.46
N GLY A 16 -6.68 -8.60 -0.06
CA GLY A 16 -8.06 -9.04 -0.29
C GLY A 16 -8.43 -10.34 0.44
N LYS A 17 -7.67 -10.72 1.48
CA LYS A 17 -7.85 -11.98 2.23
C LYS A 17 -8.63 -11.75 3.52
N SER A 18 -9.10 -12.84 4.13
CA SER A 18 -9.71 -12.79 5.45
C SER A 18 -8.69 -12.37 6.52
N GLN A 19 -9.18 -11.79 7.62
CA GLN A 19 -8.36 -11.38 8.76
C GLN A 19 -7.52 -12.53 9.32
N THR A 20 -8.08 -13.73 9.41
CA THR A 20 -7.38 -14.93 9.89
C THR A 20 -6.20 -15.28 8.99
N THR A 21 -6.41 -15.30 7.67
CA THR A 21 -5.33 -15.59 6.72
C THR A 21 -4.24 -14.52 6.75
N ALA A 22 -4.62 -13.26 6.93
CA ALA A 22 -3.66 -12.16 7.09
C ALA A 22 -2.82 -12.29 8.38
N GLN A 23 -3.41 -12.76 9.49
CA GLN A 23 -2.66 -13.02 10.73
C GLN A 23 -1.64 -14.15 10.53
N THR A 24 -2.03 -15.24 9.88
CA THR A 24 -1.11 -16.34 9.56
C THR A 24 0.02 -15.84 8.67
N LEU A 25 -0.30 -15.05 7.65
CA LEU A 25 0.68 -14.47 6.74
C LEU A 25 1.68 -13.56 7.47
N VAL A 26 1.22 -12.68 8.36
CA VAL A 26 2.11 -11.84 9.18
C VAL A 26 3.04 -12.69 10.05
N ARG A 27 2.56 -13.81 10.60
CA ARG A 27 3.41 -14.74 11.36
C ARG A 27 4.47 -15.37 10.45
N THR A 28 4.07 -15.90 9.30
CA THR A 28 4.98 -16.49 8.31
C THR A 28 6.07 -15.50 7.88
N ILE A 29 5.72 -14.23 7.66
CA ILE A 29 6.69 -13.20 7.28
C ILE A 29 7.66 -12.92 8.44
N LYS A 30 7.15 -12.81 9.67
CA LYS A 30 8.02 -12.62 10.85
C LYS A 30 8.97 -13.80 11.06
N ASP A 31 8.48 -15.02 10.85
CA ASP A 31 9.28 -16.24 10.94
C ASP A 31 10.36 -16.27 9.84
N ALA A 32 10.02 -15.88 8.61
CA ALA A 32 10.97 -15.79 7.50
C ALA A 32 12.04 -14.71 7.70
N LEU A 33 11.74 -13.66 8.47
CA LEU A 33 12.66 -12.58 8.81
C LEU A 33 13.36 -12.78 10.17
N GLU A 34 13.19 -13.95 10.80
CA GLU A 34 13.76 -14.31 12.11
C GLU A 34 13.46 -13.28 13.22
N LYS A 35 12.28 -12.63 13.16
CA LYS A 35 11.91 -11.57 14.10
C LYS A 35 11.35 -12.13 15.41
N GLU A 36 11.66 -11.45 16.51
CA GLU A 36 11.09 -11.81 17.80
C GLU A 36 9.60 -11.45 17.90
N LYS A 37 8.86 -12.16 18.76
CA LYS A 37 7.40 -11.97 18.95
C LYS A 37 7.00 -10.53 19.26
N HIS A 38 7.86 -9.81 19.98
CA HIS A 38 7.63 -8.42 20.37
C HIS A 38 7.93 -7.42 19.25
N GLN A 39 8.66 -7.83 18.21
CA GLN A 39 9.00 -6.95 17.10
C GLN A 39 7.81 -6.77 16.17
N VAL A 40 7.63 -5.53 15.73
CA VAL A 40 6.61 -5.13 14.77
C VAL A 40 7.06 -5.46 13.35
N LEU A 41 6.08 -5.74 12.49
CA LEU A 41 6.32 -5.84 11.05
C LEU A 41 6.17 -4.44 10.46
N THR A 42 7.15 -3.99 9.68
CA THR A 42 7.08 -2.71 8.98
C THR A 42 6.41 -2.87 7.62
N ILE A 43 5.85 -1.79 7.09
CA ILE A 43 5.29 -1.78 5.73
C ILE A 43 6.37 -2.18 4.72
N ARG A 44 7.61 -1.73 4.89
CA ARG A 44 8.73 -2.06 4.01
C ARG A 44 9.02 -3.56 3.97
N GLU A 45 9.17 -4.19 5.14
CA GLU A 45 9.41 -5.64 5.23
C GLU A 45 8.29 -6.46 4.60
N PHE A 46 7.04 -6.03 4.79
CA PHE A 46 5.90 -6.66 4.14
C PHE A 46 5.97 -6.52 2.61
N CYS A 47 6.30 -5.33 2.11
CA CYS A 47 6.42 -5.06 0.68
C CYS A 47 7.56 -5.86 0.05
N ASP A 48 8.72 -5.90 0.71
CA ASP A 48 9.89 -6.66 0.27
C ASP A 48 9.58 -8.16 0.18
N TYR A 49 8.85 -8.71 1.16
CA TYR A 49 8.43 -10.11 1.14
C TYR A 49 7.40 -10.40 0.04
N MET A 50 6.46 -9.48 -0.20
CA MET A 50 5.38 -9.66 -1.17
C MET A 50 5.74 -9.28 -2.61
N GLY A 51 6.87 -8.60 -2.82
CA GLY A 51 7.26 -8.07 -4.12
C GLY A 51 6.32 -6.97 -4.63
N ILE A 52 5.73 -6.19 -3.73
CA ILE A 52 4.80 -5.09 -4.07
C ILE A 52 5.46 -3.72 -3.81
N PRO A 53 5.06 -2.66 -4.55
CA PRO A 53 5.65 -1.34 -4.38
C PRO A 53 5.35 -0.75 -2.99
N PHE A 54 6.39 -0.31 -2.28
CA PHE A 54 6.25 0.32 -0.97
C PHE A 54 5.39 1.59 -1.03
N GLU A 55 5.59 2.43 -2.05
CA GLU A 55 4.87 3.69 -2.23
C GLU A 55 3.35 3.46 -2.26
N ASP A 56 2.88 2.48 -3.03
CA ASP A 56 1.45 2.20 -3.20
C ASP A 56 0.80 1.78 -1.88
N VAL A 57 1.46 0.85 -1.17
CA VAL A 57 0.98 0.35 0.12
C VAL A 57 1.00 1.45 1.17
N PHE A 58 2.09 2.22 1.23
CA PHE A 58 2.26 3.31 2.17
C PHE A 58 1.24 4.42 1.93
N ASN A 59 0.98 4.78 0.68
CA ASN A 59 0.00 5.78 0.29
C ASN A 59 -1.43 5.30 0.59
N MET A 60 -1.73 4.02 0.35
CA MET A 60 -3.02 3.41 0.67
C MET A 60 -3.32 3.46 2.17
N ILE A 61 -2.35 3.08 3.02
CA ILE A 61 -2.52 3.09 4.49
C ILE A 61 -2.61 4.54 5.02
N ASN A 62 -1.72 5.42 4.54
CA ASN A 62 -1.64 6.79 5.05
C ASN A 62 -2.57 7.78 4.34
N ASN A 63 -3.41 7.31 3.40
CA ASN A 63 -4.32 8.10 2.58
C ASN A 63 -3.62 9.31 1.93
N ILE A 64 -2.41 9.10 1.44
CA ILE A 64 -1.63 10.15 0.77
C ILE A 64 -2.07 10.21 -0.68
N LYS A 65 -2.67 11.32 -1.08
CA LYS A 65 -2.98 11.59 -2.49
C LYS A 65 -1.70 12.01 -3.21
N THR A 66 -1.22 11.20 -4.15
CA THR A 66 -0.10 11.55 -5.02
C THR A 66 -0.52 12.63 -6.01
N GLN A 67 0.40 13.51 -6.39
CA GLN A 67 0.14 14.66 -7.28
C GLN A 67 -0.32 14.23 -8.69
N GLU A 68 -0.14 12.97 -9.07
CA GLU A 68 -0.62 12.39 -10.34
C GLU A 68 -2.16 12.47 -10.47
N ASP A 69 -2.90 12.36 -9.36
CA ASP A 69 -4.36 12.59 -9.36
C ASP A 69 -4.73 14.03 -9.77
N ARG A 70 -3.84 15.02 -9.51
CA ARG A 70 -4.09 16.41 -9.89
C ARG A 70 -3.85 16.65 -11.39
N GLN A 71 -2.89 15.95 -12.00
CA GLN A 71 -2.58 16.10 -13.42
C GLN A 71 -3.64 15.45 -14.31
N ALA A 72 -4.21 14.31 -13.90
CA ALA A 72 -5.33 13.67 -14.60
C ALA A 72 -6.60 14.56 -14.65
N SER A 73 -6.82 15.37 -13.61
CA SER A 73 -7.93 16.34 -13.56
C SER A 73 -7.71 17.58 -14.46
N LEU A 74 -6.45 17.93 -14.75
CA LEU A 74 -6.11 19.05 -15.65
C LEU A 74 -6.12 18.64 -17.12
N LEU A 75 -5.79 17.39 -17.43
CA LEU A 75 -5.79 16.87 -18.80
C LEU A 75 -7.19 16.57 -19.34
N SER A 76 -8.19 16.31 -18.47
CA SER A 76 -9.61 16.18 -18.87
C SER A 76 -10.28 17.51 -19.21
N SER A 77 -9.67 18.64 -18.84
CA SER A 77 -10.20 19.98 -19.13
C SER A 77 -9.70 20.56 -20.46
N ASN A 78 -8.71 19.93 -21.11
CA ASN A 78 -8.08 20.44 -22.33
C ASN A 78 -8.59 19.79 -23.63
N ASP A 79 -9.65 19.00 -23.57
CA ASP A 79 -10.31 18.38 -24.74
C ASP A 79 -11.33 19.32 -25.41
N PHE A 80 -11.11 20.64 -25.32
CA PHE A 80 -11.93 21.65 -25.99
C PHE A 80 -11.12 22.38 -27.07
N ARG A 81 -11.43 22.02 -28.34
CA ARG A 81 -11.14 22.72 -29.59
C ARG A 81 -9.78 22.47 -30.27
N GLN A 82 -9.74 21.43 -31.09
CA GLN A 82 -9.29 21.57 -32.48
C GLN A 82 -10.37 20.99 -33.40
N GLU A 83 -11.46 21.73 -33.57
CA GLU A 83 -12.21 21.71 -34.84
C GLU A 83 -11.76 22.94 -35.62
N SER A 84 -11.55 22.75 -36.92
CA SER A 84 -11.36 23.77 -37.98
C SER A 84 -9.91 24.17 -38.31
N ALA A 85 -9.35 23.47 -39.31
CA ALA A 85 -8.64 24.09 -40.44
C ALA A 85 -8.87 23.22 -41.69
#